data_AF-A0A845AG29-F1
#
_entry.id   AF-A0A845AG29-F1
#
_cell.length_a   1.000
_cell.length_b   1.000
_cell.length_c   1.000
_cell.angle_alpha   90.00
_cell.angle_beta   90.00
_cell.angle_gamma   90.00
#
_symmetry.space_group_name_H-M   'P 1'
#
loop_
_entity.id
_entity.type
_entity.pdbx_description
1 polymer ?
#
loop_
_entity_poly.entity_id
_entity_poly.type
_entity_poly.pdbx_seq_one_letter_code
_entity_poly.pdbx_strand_id
1 'polypeptide(L)'
;MCGPALPLVAAGMSMLGTGVSALQANAQANYQAQIADRNAAMEREAAQQEIANTQQEALAHYRKVAALKGQQRVAAAANGVSLDFGTAADVLASTDQLAREDTKRIYETGNNRLRSRDINASNYTAQASADRQAGTGALVKGVFDMGSTALGGVQQYAALKDAYGKKPVNLLTGTPFG
;
A
#
# COMPACT_ATOMS: atom_id res chain seq x y z
N MET A 1 -6.45 -34.10 -6.94
CA MET A 1 -7.35 -34.57 -8.02
C MET A 1 -8.79 -34.36 -7.58
N CYS A 2 -9.64 -33.94 -8.52
CA CYS A 2 -11.11 -33.83 -8.49
C CYS A 2 -11.71 -32.79 -7.52
N GLY A 3 -12.54 -31.83 -7.94
CA GLY A 3 -13.34 -31.77 -9.15
C GLY A 3 -13.22 -30.43 -9.90
N PRO A 4 -12.96 -30.46 -11.21
CA PRO A 4 -13.27 -29.38 -12.13
C PRO A 4 -14.73 -29.49 -12.56
N ALA A 5 -15.53 -28.46 -12.28
CA ALA A 5 -16.81 -28.21 -12.94
C ALA A 5 -17.32 -26.85 -12.44
N LEU A 6 -17.74 -25.88 -13.23
CA LEU A 6 -18.10 -25.72 -14.66
C LEU A 6 -18.59 -24.24 -14.71
N PRO A 7 -18.86 -23.61 -15.86
CA PRO A 7 -18.14 -23.59 -17.13
C PRO A 7 -17.81 -22.14 -17.55
N LEU A 8 -16.85 -22.02 -18.46
CA LEU A 8 -16.85 -21.02 -19.53
C LEU A 8 -18.25 -20.87 -20.16
N VAL A 9 -19.05 -19.90 -19.70
CA VAL A 9 -20.21 -19.44 -20.46
C VAL A 9 -19.88 -18.08 -21.07
N ALA A 10 -19.97 -18.05 -22.39
CA ALA A 10 -19.96 -16.88 -23.27
C ALA A 10 -18.61 -16.35 -23.77
N ALA A 11 -17.75 -17.26 -24.26
CA ALA A 11 -17.01 -16.99 -25.49
C ALA A 11 -17.99 -17.04 -26.68
N GLY A 12 -18.82 -16.00 -26.85
CA GLY A 12 -19.87 -15.99 -27.88
C GLY A 12 -20.40 -14.63 -28.32
N MET A 13 -19.90 -13.53 -27.75
CA MET A 13 -20.27 -12.17 -28.16
C MET A 13 -19.03 -11.29 -28.24
N SER A 14 -18.16 -11.56 -29.21
CA SER A 14 -16.86 -10.90 -29.41
C SER A 14 -16.93 -9.38 -29.68
N MET A 15 -18.10 -8.75 -29.56
CA MET A 15 -18.31 -7.30 -29.56
C MET A 15 -18.93 -6.74 -28.26
N LEU A 16 -19.31 -7.59 -27.29
CA LEU A 16 -19.77 -7.19 -25.94
C LEU A 16 -18.75 -7.50 -24.82
N GLY A 17 -17.70 -8.28 -25.10
CA GLY A 17 -16.73 -8.74 -24.11
C GLY A 17 -15.77 -7.68 -23.55
N THR A 18 -15.56 -6.56 -24.26
CA THR A 18 -14.68 -5.46 -23.81
C THR A 18 -15.28 -4.64 -22.66
N GLY A 19 -16.61 -4.49 -22.61
CA GLY A 19 -17.28 -3.78 -21.51
C GLY A 19 -17.32 -4.56 -20.19
N VAL A 20 -17.58 -5.87 -20.25
CA VAL A 20 -17.64 -6.73 -19.06
C VAL A 20 -16.26 -6.94 -18.44
N SER A 21 -15.22 -7.10 -19.27
CA SER A 21 -13.83 -7.22 -18.80
C SER A 21 -13.31 -5.94 -18.15
N ALA A 22 -13.69 -4.76 -18.66
CA ALA A 22 -13.35 -3.47 -18.05
C ALA A 22 -14.05 -3.25 -16.69
N LEU A 23 -15.32 -3.64 -16.57
CA LEU A 23 -16.05 -3.61 -15.29
C LEU A 23 -15.42 -4.53 -14.24
N GLN A 24 -15.03 -5.74 -14.64
CA GLN A 24 -14.37 -6.69 -13.74
C GLN A 24 -12.98 -6.19 -13.31
N ALA A 25 -12.21 -5.60 -14.23
CA ALA A 25 -10.92 -4.98 -13.91
C ALA A 25 -11.08 -3.80 -12.92
N ASN A 26 -12.11 -2.97 -13.10
CA ASN A 26 -12.42 -1.88 -12.18
C ASN A 26 -12.82 -2.38 -10.79
N ALA A 27 -13.69 -3.39 -10.71
CA ALA A 27 -14.10 -3.99 -9.44
C ALA A 27 -12.91 -4.61 -8.69
N GLN A 28 -12.03 -5.31 -9.40
CA GLN A 28 -10.83 -5.90 -8.82
C GLN A 28 -9.83 -4.84 -8.33
N ALA A 29 -9.65 -3.75 -9.08
CA ALA A 29 -8.78 -2.66 -8.67
C ALA A 29 -9.33 -1.90 -7.45
N ASN A 30 -10.65 -1.68 -7.39
CA ASN A 30 -11.30 -1.09 -6.21
C ASN A 30 -11.21 -1.98 -4.96
N TYR A 31 -11.23 -3.31 -5.14
CA TYR A 31 -11.02 -4.24 -4.04
C TYR A 31 -9.59 -4.16 -3.50
N GLN A 32 -8.59 -4.13 -4.39
CA GLN A 32 -7.19 -3.94 -3.98
C GLN A 32 -6.97 -2.60 -3.27
N ALA A 33 -7.60 -1.53 -3.78
CA ALA A 33 -7.58 -0.23 -3.13
C ALA A 33 -8.15 -0.25 -1.71
N GLN A 34 -9.26 -0.98 -1.48
CA GLN A 34 -9.82 -1.13 -0.14
C GLN A 34 -8.90 -1.90 0.80
N ILE A 35 -8.21 -2.93 0.31
CA ILE A 35 -7.20 -3.65 1.10
C ILE A 35 -6.07 -2.71 1.49
N ALA A 36 -5.56 -1.93 0.53
CA ALA A 36 -4.51 -0.96 0.78
C ALA A 36 -4.95 0.12 1.79
N ASP A 37 -6.17 0.64 1.70
CA ASP A 37 -6.71 1.58 2.70
C ASP A 37 -6.82 0.96 4.09
N ARG A 38 -7.23 -0.31 4.19
CA ARG A 38 -7.25 -1.04 5.48
C ARG A 38 -5.85 -1.22 6.04
N ASN A 39 -4.87 -1.54 5.20
CA ASN A 39 -3.47 -1.63 5.62
C ASN A 39 -2.95 -0.27 6.11
N ALA A 40 -3.29 0.82 5.41
CA ALA A 40 -2.95 2.17 5.85
C ALA A 40 -3.57 2.51 7.22
N ALA A 41 -4.83 2.13 7.45
CA ALA A 41 -5.50 2.34 8.73
C ALA A 41 -4.82 1.55 9.86
N MET A 42 -4.51 0.26 9.63
CA MET A 42 -3.79 -0.57 10.60
C MET A 42 -2.41 0.00 10.94
N GLU A 43 -1.66 0.52 9.96
CA GLU A 43 -0.37 1.16 10.21
C GLU A 43 -0.52 2.44 11.05
N ARG A 44 -1.57 3.24 10.85
CA ARG A 44 -1.87 4.42 11.67
C ARG A 44 -2.26 4.04 13.11
N GLU A 45 -3.04 2.98 13.28
CA GLU A 45 -3.38 2.46 14.61
C GLU A 45 -2.12 1.93 15.32
N ALA A 46 -1.28 1.18 14.61
CA ALA A 46 0.00 0.70 15.13
C ALA A 46 0.94 1.85 15.50
N ALA A 47 0.96 2.93 14.71
CA ALA A 47 1.68 4.16 15.01
C ALA A 47 1.24 4.78 16.36
N GLN A 48 -0.07 4.89 16.61
CA GLN A 48 -0.59 5.38 17.89
C GLN A 48 -0.19 4.48 19.05
N GLN A 49 -0.25 3.16 18.85
CA GLN A 49 0.19 2.20 19.85
C GLN A 49 1.70 2.31 20.14
N GLU A 50 2.52 2.56 19.12
CA GLU A 50 3.97 2.72 19.28
C GLU A 50 4.33 3.94 20.14
N ILE A 51 3.54 5.01 20.07
CA ILE A 51 3.70 6.17 20.96
C ILE A 51 3.49 5.76 22.42
N ALA A 52 2.44 4.98 22.70
CA ALA A 52 2.18 4.46 24.04
C ALA A 52 3.28 3.50 24.51
N ASN A 53 3.74 2.61 23.63
CA ASN A 53 4.84 1.68 23.91
C ASN A 53 6.14 2.42 24.25
N THR A 54 6.47 3.46 23.47
CA THR A 54 7.67 4.29 23.70
C THR A 54 7.62 4.98 25.05
N GLN A 55 6.44 5.51 25.45
CA GLN A 55 6.27 6.11 26.77
C GLN A 55 6.45 5.08 27.89
N GLN A 56 5.89 3.88 27.73
CA GLN A 56 6.06 2.80 28.70
C GLN A 56 7.52 2.33 28.80
N GLU A 57 8.23 2.26 27.68
CA GLU A 57 9.66 1.92 27.62
C GLU A 57 10.50 2.95 28.37
N ALA A 58 10.22 4.24 28.18
CA ALA A 58 10.87 5.33 28.92
C ALA A 58 10.58 5.23 30.43
N LEU A 59 9.32 4.99 30.83
CA LEU A 59 8.95 4.80 32.24
C LEU A 59 9.66 3.59 32.87
N ALA A 60 9.74 2.48 32.16
CA ALA A 60 10.46 1.30 32.61
C ALA A 60 11.96 1.58 32.76
N HIS A 61 12.54 2.35 31.85
CA HIS A 61 13.92 2.80 31.94
C HIS A 61 14.16 3.67 33.19
N TYR A 62 13.31 4.66 33.44
CA TYR A 62 13.41 5.49 34.65
C TYR A 62 13.35 4.66 35.94
N ARG A 63 12.50 3.63 36.01
CA ARG A 63 12.43 2.72 37.16
C ARG A 63 13.75 1.95 37.36
N LYS A 64 14.36 1.47 36.27
CA LYS A 64 15.66 0.79 36.32
C LYS A 64 16.76 1.71 36.83
N VAL A 65 16.83 2.94 36.31
CA VAL A 65 17.80 3.95 36.76
C VAL A 65 17.62 4.27 38.23
N ALA A 66 16.38 4.45 38.69
CA ALA A 66 16.09 4.71 40.10
C ALA A 66 16.54 3.56 41.01
N ALA A 67 16.29 2.31 40.61
CA ALA A 67 16.76 1.14 41.35
C ALA A 67 18.30 1.06 41.40
N LEU A 68 18.97 1.32 40.28
CA LEU A 68 20.43 1.35 40.19
C LEU A 68 21.03 2.42 41.12
N LYS A 69 20.50 3.65 41.08
CA LYS A 69 20.93 4.73 41.98
C LYS A 69 20.66 4.38 43.45
N GLY A 70 19.54 3.71 43.74
CA GLY A 70 19.24 3.20 45.08
C GLY A 70 20.29 2.21 45.57
N GLN A 71 20.67 1.24 44.74
CA GLN A 71 21.73 0.28 45.05
C GLN A 71 23.09 0.95 45.25
N GLN A 72 23.46 1.91 44.39
CA GLN A 72 24.69 2.68 44.53
C GLN A 72 24.73 3.46 45.86
N ARG A 73 23.60 4.06 46.27
CA ARG A 73 23.49 4.77 47.55
C ARG A 73 23.64 3.84 48.76
N VAL A 74 22.99 2.68 48.73
CA VAL A 74 23.10 1.68 49.80
C VAL A 74 24.53 1.13 49.88
N ALA A 75 25.16 0.85 48.73
CA ALA A 75 26.54 0.37 48.69
C ALA A 75 27.53 1.42 49.23
N ALA A 76 27.39 2.70 48.88
CA ALA A 76 28.22 3.76 49.42
C ALA A 76 28.04 3.91 50.94
N ALA A 77 26.79 3.87 51.42
CA ALA A 77 26.47 3.90 52.85
C ALA A 77 27.06 2.71 53.61
N ALA A 78 26.99 1.51 53.05
CA ALA A 78 27.56 0.29 53.64
C ALA A 78 29.10 0.32 53.72
N ASN A 79 29.77 1.00 52.78
CA ASN A 79 31.22 1.16 52.78
C ASN A 79 31.70 2.39 53.58
N GLY A 80 30.80 3.14 54.23
CA GLY A 80 31.14 4.30 55.05
C GLY A 80 31.66 5.50 54.26
N VAL A 81 31.47 5.52 52.93
CA VAL A 81 31.92 6.61 52.06
C VAL A 81 30.79 7.63 51.94
N SER A 82 31.06 8.89 52.30
CA SER A 82 30.08 9.97 52.14
C SER A 82 29.71 10.15 50.67
N LEU A 83 28.42 10.03 50.35
CA LEU A 83 27.89 10.28 49.00
C LEU A 83 28.02 11.74 48.54
N ASP A 84 28.36 12.65 49.46
CA ASP A 84 28.49 14.10 49.24
C ASP A 84 29.90 14.54 48.81
N PHE A 85 30.93 13.67 48.91
CA PHE A 85 32.32 14.06 48.63
C PHE A 85 33.07 12.95 47.87
N GLY A 86 33.71 13.29 46.74
CA GLY A 86 34.58 12.40 45.95
C GLY A 86 33.90 11.55 44.87
N THR A 87 34.59 10.49 44.39
CA THR A 87 34.25 9.63 43.23
C THR A 87 32.84 9.04 43.24
N ALA A 88 32.18 8.91 44.41
CA ALA A 88 30.82 8.41 44.51
C ALA A 88 29.77 9.39 43.96
N ALA A 89 29.98 10.71 44.12
CA ALA A 89 29.13 11.73 43.52
C ALA A 89 29.29 11.77 41.99
N ASP A 90 30.52 11.58 41.49
CA ASP A 90 30.83 11.52 40.06
C ASP A 90 30.18 10.30 39.38
N VAL A 91 30.12 9.15 40.08
CA VAL A 91 29.42 7.95 39.58
C VAL A 91 27.92 8.18 39.47
N LEU A 92 27.30 8.83 40.46
CA LEU A 92 25.88 9.20 40.40
C LEU A 92 25.60 10.20 39.26
N ALA A 93 26.46 11.22 39.10
CA ALA A 93 26.34 12.21 38.03
C ALA A 93 26.51 11.57 36.64
N SER A 94 27.47 10.67 36.48
CA SER A 94 27.68 9.90 35.25
C SER A 94 26.48 8.98 34.95
N THR A 95 25.92 8.35 35.98
CA THR A 95 24.70 7.52 35.85
C THR A 95 23.52 8.37 35.36
N ASP A 96 23.36 9.60 35.87
CA ASP A 96 22.30 10.52 35.41
C ASP A 96 22.54 11.03 33.98
N GLN A 97 23.80 11.22 33.57
CA GLN A 97 24.11 11.56 32.18
C GLN A 97 23.74 10.41 31.24
N LEU A 98 24.21 9.19 31.54
CA LEU A 98 23.88 7.99 30.76
C LEU A 98 22.36 7.77 30.71
N ALA A 99 21.66 7.94 31.83
CA ALA A 99 20.22 7.81 31.88
C ALA A 99 19.49 8.80 30.95
N ARG A 100 19.99 10.03 30.84
CA ARG A 100 19.44 11.03 29.91
C ARG A 100 19.71 10.67 28.46
N GLU A 101 20.91 10.20 28.14
CA GLU A 101 21.29 9.75 26.80
C GLU A 101 20.45 8.53 26.36
N ASP A 102 20.28 7.53 27.24
CA ASP A 102 19.47 6.35 26.97
C ASP A 102 17.99 6.70 26.81
N THR A 103 17.47 7.58 27.65
CA THR A 103 16.09 8.07 27.51
C THR A 103 15.90 8.78 26.17
N LYS A 104 16.83 9.65 25.78
CA LYS A 104 16.79 10.32 24.47
C LYS A 104 16.78 9.30 23.34
N ARG A 105 17.63 8.26 23.42
CA ARG A 105 17.68 7.17 22.45
C ARG A 105 16.36 6.39 22.35
N ILE A 106 15.68 6.14 23.47
CA ILE A 106 14.35 5.51 23.50
C ILE A 106 13.37 6.33 22.67
N TYR A 107 13.30 7.64 22.91
CA TYR A 107 12.40 8.53 22.14
C TYR A 107 12.81 8.67 20.67
N GLU A 108 14.10 8.77 20.36
CA GLU A 108 14.59 8.82 18.97
C GLU A 108 14.22 7.52 18.23
N THR A 109 14.39 6.37 18.87
CA THR A 109 14.02 5.08 18.29
C THR A 109 12.50 4.96 18.11
N GLY A 110 11.72 5.36 19.10
CA GLY A 110 10.26 5.41 19.01
C GLY A 110 9.76 6.32 17.88
N ASN A 111 10.33 7.52 17.74
CA ASN A 111 10.03 8.44 16.65
C ASN A 111 10.40 7.87 15.28
N ASN A 112 11.51 7.14 15.17
CA ASN A 112 11.90 6.49 13.92
C ASN A 112 10.92 5.37 13.54
N ARG A 113 10.46 4.57 14.52
CA ARG A 113 9.41 3.56 14.29
C ARG A 113 8.11 4.22 13.86
N LEU A 114 7.68 5.28 14.54
CA LEU A 114 6.50 6.07 14.17
C LEU A 114 6.58 6.59 12.73
N ARG A 115 7.71 7.24 12.37
CA ARG A 115 7.93 7.75 11.03
C ARG A 115 7.88 6.65 9.97
N SER A 116 8.43 5.47 10.26
CA SER A 116 8.38 4.31 9.38
C SER A 116 6.92 3.86 9.14
N ARG A 117 6.09 3.81 10.19
CA ARG A 117 4.66 3.50 10.10
C ARG A 117 3.91 4.54 9.26
N ASP A 118 4.18 5.83 9.46
CA ASP A 118 3.56 6.90 8.67
C ASP A 118 3.94 6.84 7.18
N ILE A 119 5.19 6.50 6.88
CA ILE A 119 5.65 6.26 5.49
C ILE A 119 4.89 5.07 4.89
N ASN A 120 4.77 3.95 5.62
CA ASN A 120 4.02 2.78 5.15
C ASN A 120 2.54 3.11 4.91
N ALA A 121 1.89 3.81 5.84
CA ALA A 121 0.51 4.25 5.69
C ALA A 121 0.34 5.17 4.47
N SER A 122 1.30 6.06 4.22
CA SER A 122 1.31 6.93 3.04
C SER A 122 1.50 6.13 1.75
N ASN A 123 2.39 5.14 1.74
CA ASN A 123 2.61 4.24 0.60
C ASN A 123 1.35 3.43 0.28
N TYR A 124 0.68 2.87 1.29
CA TYR A 124 -0.58 2.15 1.09
C TYR A 124 -1.70 3.06 0.59
N THR A 125 -1.80 4.29 1.12
CA THR A 125 -2.76 5.29 0.62
C THR A 125 -2.49 5.64 -0.83
N ALA A 126 -1.22 5.82 -1.20
CA ALA A 126 -0.80 6.05 -2.58
C ALA A 126 -1.14 4.86 -3.49
N GLN A 127 -0.88 3.63 -3.02
CA GLN A 127 -1.23 2.40 -3.73
C GLN A 127 -2.75 2.29 -3.96
N ALA A 128 -3.56 2.59 -2.94
CA ALA A 128 -5.02 2.61 -3.08
C ALA A 128 -5.48 3.63 -4.12
N SER A 129 -4.86 4.81 -4.14
CA SER A 129 -5.17 5.84 -5.15
C SER A 129 -4.75 5.40 -6.56
N ALA A 130 -3.62 4.71 -6.70
CA ALA A 130 -3.13 4.18 -7.97
C ALA A 130 -4.03 3.05 -8.49
N ASP A 131 -4.46 2.12 -7.62
CA ASP A 131 -5.36 1.04 -7.98
C ASP A 131 -6.72 1.57 -8.45
N ARG A 132 -7.29 2.56 -7.74
CA ARG A 132 -8.51 3.25 -8.19
C ARG A 132 -8.34 3.90 -9.56
N GLN A 133 -7.21 4.58 -9.78
CA GLN A 133 -6.91 5.20 -11.08
C GLN A 133 -6.74 4.15 -12.18
N ALA A 134 -6.07 3.03 -11.91
CA ALA A 134 -5.92 1.93 -12.84
C ALA A 134 -7.29 1.32 -13.19
N GLY A 135 -8.17 1.14 -12.20
CA GLY A 135 -9.55 0.70 -12.41
C GLY A 135 -10.34 1.66 -13.29
N THR A 136 -10.29 2.96 -13.02
CA THR A 136 -10.99 3.98 -13.82
C THR A 136 -10.40 4.08 -15.23
N GLY A 137 -9.07 4.01 -15.35
CA GLY A 137 -8.36 4.01 -16.63
C GLY A 137 -8.71 2.80 -17.49
N ALA A 138 -8.84 1.62 -16.90
CA ALA A 138 -9.31 0.42 -17.59
C ALA A 138 -10.75 0.58 -18.11
N LEU A 139 -11.61 1.25 -17.34
CA LEU A 139 -12.98 1.54 -17.73
C LEU A 139 -13.05 2.53 -18.90
N VAL A 140 -12.31 3.65 -18.81
CA VAL A 140 -12.22 4.66 -19.88
C VAL A 140 -11.62 4.06 -21.15
N LYS A 141 -10.54 3.28 -21.03
CA LYS A 141 -9.94 2.57 -22.15
C LYS A 141 -10.92 1.58 -22.78
N GLY A 142 -11.62 0.79 -21.98
CA GLY A 142 -12.64 -0.14 -22.47
C GLY A 142 -13.76 0.56 -23.26
N VAL A 143 -14.21 1.73 -22.81
CA VAL A 143 -15.19 2.55 -23.52
C VAL A 143 -14.61 3.13 -24.83
N PHE A 144 -13.38 3.64 -24.80
CA PHE A 144 -12.70 4.17 -25.99
C PHE A 144 -12.42 3.09 -27.04
N ASP A 145 -11.96 1.91 -26.62
CA ASP A 145 -11.68 0.77 -27.51
C ASP A 145 -13.00 0.26 -28.13
N MET A 146 -14.10 0.24 -27.37
CA MET A 146 -15.42 -0.11 -27.88
C MET A 146 -15.95 0.93 -28.89
N GLY A 147 -15.81 2.22 -28.58
CA GLY A 147 -16.23 3.32 -29.46
C GLY A 147 -15.42 3.39 -30.76
N SER A 148 -14.11 3.22 -30.68
CA SER A 148 -13.22 3.20 -31.85
C SER A 148 -13.41 1.95 -32.71
N THR A 149 -13.65 0.78 -32.11
CA THR A 149 -14.00 -0.44 -32.84
C THR A 149 -15.34 -0.30 -33.56
N ALA A 150 -16.34 0.31 -32.92
CA ALA A 150 -17.62 0.60 -33.58
C ALA A 150 -17.45 1.57 -34.75
N LEU A 151 -16.67 2.65 -34.58
CA LEU A 151 -16.42 3.63 -35.63
C LEU A 151 -15.58 3.04 -36.80
N GLY A 152 -14.53 2.30 -36.49
CA GLY A 152 -13.67 1.62 -37.47
C GLY A 152 -14.38 0.49 -38.20
N GLY A 153 -15.26 -0.25 -37.51
CA GLY A 153 -16.12 -1.27 -38.10
C GLY A 153 -17.14 -0.68 -39.08
N VAL A 154 -17.73 0.48 -38.76
CA VAL A 154 -18.64 1.20 -39.66
C VAL A 154 -17.89 1.72 -40.90
N GLN A 155 -16.67 2.23 -40.75
CA GLN A 155 -15.83 2.68 -41.88
C GLN A 155 -15.39 1.52 -42.78
N GLN A 156 -14.99 0.38 -42.21
CA GLN A 156 -14.68 -0.83 -42.97
C GLN A 156 -15.90 -1.40 -43.68
N TYR A 157 -17.07 -1.41 -43.02
CA TYR A 157 -18.31 -1.87 -43.64
C TYR A 157 -18.77 -0.93 -44.77
N ALA A 158 -18.65 0.38 -44.59
CA ALA A 158 -18.93 1.37 -45.63
C ALA A 158 -17.97 1.22 -46.83
N ALA A 159 -16.67 1.01 -46.58
CA ALA A 159 -15.69 0.76 -47.63
C ALA A 159 -15.96 -0.55 -48.39
N LEU A 160 -16.35 -1.62 -47.69
CA LEU A 160 -16.75 -2.90 -48.28
C LEU A 160 -18.02 -2.74 -49.13
N LYS A 161 -19.03 -2.03 -48.63
CA LYS A 161 -20.28 -1.79 -49.36
C LYS A 161 -20.07 -0.92 -50.61
N ASP A 162 -19.21 0.10 -50.55
CA ASP A 162 -18.88 0.93 -51.72
C ASP A 162 -18.04 0.16 -52.75
N ALA A 163 -17.15 -0.73 -52.29
CA ALA A 163 -16.37 -1.62 -53.16
C ALA A 163 -17.23 -2.70 -53.85
N TYR A 164 -18.22 -3.26 -53.16
CA TYR A 164 -19.16 -4.25 -53.72
C TYR A 164 -20.35 -3.64 -54.46
N GLY A 165 -20.68 -2.36 -54.21
CA GLY A 165 -21.76 -1.63 -54.88
C GLY A 165 -21.40 -1.04 -56.25
N LYS A 166 -20.10 -0.98 -56.61
CA LYS A 166 -19.60 -0.32 -57.84
C LYS A 166 -19.14 -1.26 -58.96
N LYS A 167 -19.41 -2.56 -58.89
CA LYS A 167 -19.13 -3.46 -60.03
C LYS A 167 -20.43 -4.05 -60.59
N PRO A 168 -20.80 -3.78 -61.86
CA PRO A 168 -21.84 -4.55 -62.52
C PRO A 168 -21.32 -5.99 -62.66
N VAL A 169 -21.83 -6.89 -61.82
CA VAL A 169 -21.59 -8.32 -61.98
C VAL A 169 -22.34 -8.74 -63.23
N ASN A 170 -21.62 -9.07 -64.30
CA ASN A 170 -22.24 -9.71 -65.46
C ASN A 170 -22.65 -11.12 -65.04
N LEU A 171 -23.95 -11.33 -64.87
CA LEU A 171 -24.55 -12.52 -64.26
C LEU A 171 -24.32 -13.82 -65.05
N LEU A 172 -23.60 -13.77 -66.17
CA LEU A 172 -23.48 -14.89 -67.11
C LEU A 172 -22.11 -15.59 -67.10
N THR A 173 -21.05 -15.01 -66.51
CA THR A 173 -19.69 -15.63 -66.61
C THR A 173 -18.87 -15.66 -65.32
N GLY A 174 -19.31 -15.03 -64.23
CA GLY A 174 -18.71 -15.21 -62.90
C GLY A 174 -17.22 -14.86 -62.77
N THR A 175 -16.63 -14.08 -63.68
CA THR A 175 -15.24 -13.62 -63.59
C THR A 175 -15.15 -12.09 -63.71
N PRO A 176 -14.25 -11.44 -62.94
CA PRO A 176 -14.07 -9.99 -62.99
C PRO A 176 -13.37 -9.57 -64.29
N PHE A 177 -13.96 -8.63 -65.03
CA PHE A 177 -13.30 -7.97 -66.17
C PHE A 177 -12.19 -7.04 -65.66
N GLY A 178 -11.02 -7.14 -66.31
CA GLY A 178 -9.95 -6.14 -66.23
C GLY A 178 -10.28 -4.89 -67.04
#